data_AF-A0A8T2UMB2-F1
#
_entry.id   AF-A0A8T2UMB2-F1
#
_cell.length_a   1.000
_cell.length_b   1.000
_cell.length_c   1.000
_cell.angle_alpha   90.00
_cell.angle_beta   90.00
_cell.angle_gamma   90.00
#
_symmetry.space_group_name_H-M   'P 1'
#
loop_
_entity.id
_entity.type
_entity.pdbx_description
1 polymer ?
#
loop_
_entity_poly.entity_id
_entity_poly.type
_entity_poly.pdbx_seq_one_letter_code
_entity_poly.pdbx_strand_id
1 'polypeptide(L)'
;MSSSTGVRLFRGIFSFAKVSSRIPRCRSLHVHRCCMATFAGAGPGGLAMSLWNRHRSQAMEALYHPFVVNIAAGVLNTESFRNYIAQDTFFLQAFSTAYTQVQENIDDYASKLVVDHLLQAVMDELKVHNSYAKAWEGDLSSTIEPNKSTSKYIEFLLAAARGKESTMGDATLDRQSIAALTVGAMTPCMRLYAFLGEEIVKHLDEDYTKSTYHEWIKKYSSKDFQSATLQVEHLLDTLAENLAEDDVSKLGRLYSQAMTLELEFFSAQPKCQCALLPFVRRQVDGIDASYLLIMDFDFTCSVMDSCSPLANASIQAAMQRVESDSARCHQISGLELRKRWESLEKSYGENYSKLIDVIEHQEHNVTHFDADGLHSFLERLSEFEVQANSAVIEQEVFDGLKLEDAQEEGHNVVFQEGCPNFLRQISLHNNVTAHVISVCWSKSYIEGALSEEGLDFIEVHSNEFITNGSSTLGGIKRLVETPFDKERVMKELIRNADGLLGPIRSIFIGDSVSDILCLLEADLGIVIGSNPRLQRVTEAFGVTLLPLYKGVVSQVQLGNLEFTKNAGILYTVRDWHEIQAFMISNLGYSAKTPP
;
A
#
# COMPACT_ATOMS: atom_id res chain seq x y z
N MET A 1 53.53 27.46 12.34
CA MET A 1 53.44 26.11 11.74
C MET A 1 51.94 25.84 11.56
N SER A 2 51.28 26.34 10.50
CA SER A 2 51.16 25.73 9.16
C SER A 2 50.62 24.30 9.25
N SER A 3 49.52 23.87 8.63
CA SER A 3 48.84 24.24 7.37
C SER A 3 47.48 23.49 7.34
N SER A 4 46.35 24.16 7.09
CA SER A 4 45.53 24.12 5.85
C SER A 4 45.34 22.76 5.14
N THR A 5 44.08 22.28 5.12
CA THR A 5 43.29 21.67 4.01
C THR A 5 42.00 21.12 4.66
N GLY A 6 40.75 21.29 4.19
CA GLY A 6 40.21 21.61 2.88
C GLY A 6 39.26 20.50 2.42
N VAL A 7 37.94 20.71 2.57
CA VAL A 7 36.77 20.31 1.73
C VAL A 7 36.78 18.95 0.96
N ARG A 8 35.59 18.30 0.93
CA ARG A 8 35.03 17.25 0.00
C ARG A 8 34.86 15.85 0.62
N LEU A 9 33.84 15.03 0.35
CA LEU A 9 32.60 15.08 -0.45
C LEU A 9 31.71 13.89 -0.02
N PHE A 10 30.39 14.04 -0.16
CA PHE A 10 29.40 12.97 -0.30
C PHE A 10 29.78 11.99 -1.43
N ARG A 11 29.58 10.67 -1.22
CA ARG A 11 29.43 9.63 -2.26
C ARG A 11 28.95 8.32 -1.60
N GLY A 12 27.81 7.78 -2.03
CA GLY A 12 27.30 6.50 -1.51
C GLY A 12 25.99 6.02 -2.10
N ILE A 13 25.87 5.96 -3.43
CA ILE A 13 24.91 5.11 -4.17
C ILE A 13 25.72 4.41 -5.28
N PHE A 14 25.30 3.20 -5.66
CA PHE A 14 25.84 2.24 -6.65
C PHE A 14 26.70 1.09 -6.10
N SER A 15 26.03 -0.02 -5.79
CA SER A 15 26.61 -1.36 -5.96
C SER A 15 25.50 -2.34 -6.33
N PHE A 16 25.30 -2.55 -7.64
CA PHE A 16 24.57 -3.69 -8.16
C PHE A 16 25.45 -4.94 -8.06
N ALA A 17 24.93 -5.97 -7.39
CA ALA A 17 25.57 -7.26 -7.27
C ALA A 17 25.56 -8.00 -8.61
N LYS A 18 26.76 -8.37 -9.10
CA LYS A 18 26.95 -9.39 -10.14
C LYS A 18 26.46 -10.74 -9.61
N VAL A 19 25.35 -11.26 -10.12
CA VAL A 19 25.01 -12.68 -9.99
C VAL A 19 25.46 -13.40 -11.26
N SER A 20 26.48 -14.25 -11.10
CA SER A 20 27.05 -15.09 -12.14
C SER A 20 26.16 -16.29 -12.41
N SER A 21 25.87 -16.49 -13.70
CA SER A 21 25.16 -17.60 -14.33
C SER A 21 25.56 -19.00 -13.87
N ARG A 22 24.57 -19.82 -13.49
CA ARG A 22 24.50 -21.29 -13.71
C ARG A 22 23.08 -21.78 -13.40
N ILE A 23 22.24 -21.93 -14.44
CA ILE A 23 20.93 -22.60 -14.36
C ILE A 23 21.11 -24.02 -14.92
N PRO A 24 20.79 -25.10 -14.19
CA PRO A 24 20.57 -26.40 -14.80
C PRO A 24 19.13 -26.52 -15.31
N ARG A 25 18.98 -27.00 -16.55
CA ARG A 25 17.72 -27.37 -17.20
C ARG A 25 16.92 -28.35 -16.33
N CYS A 26 15.65 -28.05 -16.03
CA CYS A 26 14.68 -29.07 -15.61
C CYS A 26 13.41 -28.98 -16.47
N ARG A 27 12.94 -30.15 -16.90
CA ARG A 27 11.89 -30.36 -17.89
C ARG A 27 10.49 -30.14 -17.28
N SER A 28 9.62 -29.51 -18.06
CA SER A 28 8.16 -29.65 -18.13
C SER A 28 7.50 -30.60 -17.12
N LEU A 29 6.73 -30.03 -16.20
CA LEU A 29 5.56 -30.67 -15.59
C LEU A 29 4.50 -29.59 -15.34
N HIS A 30 3.38 -29.68 -16.06
CA HIS A 30 2.16 -28.93 -15.80
C HIS A 30 1.71 -29.21 -14.35
N VAL A 31 1.62 -28.16 -13.54
CA VAL A 31 1.00 -28.22 -12.21
C VAL A 31 -0.26 -27.39 -12.25
N HIS A 32 -1.41 -28.06 -12.12
CA HIS A 32 -2.69 -27.42 -11.83
C HIS A 32 -2.57 -26.61 -10.54
N ARG A 33 -2.68 -25.27 -10.64
CA ARG A 33 -2.87 -24.36 -9.51
C ARG A 33 -4.24 -24.64 -8.88
N CYS A 34 -4.23 -25.31 -7.74
CA CYS A 34 -5.34 -25.30 -6.80
C CYS A 34 -4.92 -24.39 -5.64
N CYS A 35 -5.78 -23.42 -5.28
CA CYS A 35 -5.60 -22.53 -4.13
C CYS A 35 -5.30 -23.32 -2.84
N MET A 36 -4.03 -23.38 -2.48
CA MET A 36 -3.57 -23.64 -1.11
C MET A 36 -2.45 -22.65 -0.84
N ALA A 37 -2.71 -21.68 0.04
CA ALA A 37 -1.67 -20.85 0.61
C ALA A 37 -0.72 -21.75 1.41
N THR A 38 0.37 -22.16 0.78
CA THR A 38 1.44 -22.91 1.43
C THR A 38 2.18 -21.96 2.38
N PHE A 39 2.20 -22.32 3.67
CA PHE A 39 3.01 -21.68 4.70
C PHE A 39 4.49 -22.01 4.44
N ALA A 40 5.10 -21.35 3.46
CA ALA A 40 6.51 -21.53 3.14
C ALA A 40 7.36 -20.50 3.92
N GLY A 41 7.85 -20.91 5.10
CA GLY A 41 8.98 -20.30 5.81
C GLY A 41 8.74 -18.91 6.41
N ALA A 42 9.02 -18.74 7.70
CA ALA A 42 9.14 -17.42 8.30
C ALA A 42 10.17 -16.60 7.49
N GLY A 43 9.73 -15.55 6.82
CA GLY A 43 10.61 -14.58 6.18
C GLY A 43 11.51 -13.90 7.22
N PRO A 44 12.42 -13.00 6.79
CA PRO A 44 13.25 -12.23 7.71
C PRO A 44 12.36 -11.35 8.62
N GLY A 45 11.97 -11.87 9.78
CA GLY A 45 11.04 -11.21 10.70
C GLY A 45 10.21 -12.10 11.64
N GLY A 46 10.25 -13.43 11.53
CA GLY A 46 9.48 -14.33 12.41
C GLY A 46 8.02 -14.54 11.99
N LEU A 47 7.28 -15.38 12.73
CA LEU A 47 5.87 -15.70 12.46
C LEU A 47 4.98 -14.49 12.74
N ALA A 48 5.23 -13.75 13.82
CA ALA A 48 4.47 -12.58 14.21
C ALA A 48 4.48 -11.50 13.09
N MET A 49 5.65 -11.17 12.54
CA MET A 49 5.77 -10.21 11.45
C MET A 49 5.08 -10.71 10.17
N SER A 50 5.20 -12.00 9.85
CA SER A 50 4.51 -12.61 8.71
C SER A 50 2.99 -12.50 8.83
N LEU A 51 2.44 -12.73 10.03
CA LEU A 51 1.03 -12.54 10.32
C LEU A 51 0.60 -11.09 10.19
N TRP A 52 1.38 -10.16 10.75
CA TRP A 52 1.10 -8.73 10.64
C TRP A 52 1.08 -8.26 9.19
N ASN A 53 2.06 -8.65 8.39
CA ASN A 53 2.16 -8.27 6.98
C ASN A 53 0.94 -8.74 6.17
N ARG A 54 0.43 -9.96 6.44
CA ARG A 54 -0.80 -10.46 5.79
C ARG A 54 -2.06 -9.68 6.12
N HIS A 55 -2.08 -8.92 7.21
CA HIS A 55 -3.25 -8.14 7.64
C HIS A 55 -3.03 -6.63 7.52
N ARG A 56 -2.06 -6.19 6.70
CA ARG A 56 -1.81 -4.77 6.41
C ARG A 56 -3.03 -4.04 5.86
N SER A 57 -3.83 -4.69 5.03
CA SER A 57 -5.12 -4.17 4.58
C SER A 57 -6.03 -3.78 5.76
N GLN A 58 -6.24 -4.70 6.70
CA GLN A 58 -7.10 -4.46 7.87
C GLN A 58 -6.52 -3.40 8.81
N ALA A 59 -5.19 -3.33 8.92
CA ALA A 59 -4.54 -2.26 9.69
C ALA A 59 -4.79 -0.88 9.07
N MET A 60 -4.69 -0.74 7.74
CA MET A 60 -5.02 0.50 7.04
C MET A 60 -6.52 0.82 7.14
N GLU A 61 -7.38 -0.19 7.05
CA GLU A 61 -8.81 -0.03 7.29
C GLU A 61 -9.11 0.48 8.71
N ALA A 62 -8.39 0.00 9.72
CA ALA A 62 -8.52 0.52 11.08
C ALA A 62 -8.05 1.97 11.19
N LEU A 63 -6.94 2.33 10.53
CA LEU A 63 -6.40 3.70 10.52
C LEU A 63 -7.40 4.68 9.91
N TYR A 64 -8.02 4.30 8.78
CA TYR A 64 -9.04 5.08 8.09
C TYR A 64 -10.45 4.90 8.66
N HIS A 65 -10.62 4.10 9.72
CA HIS A 65 -11.91 3.88 10.34
C HIS A 65 -12.47 5.21 10.89
N PRO A 66 -13.77 5.51 10.67
CA PRO A 66 -14.36 6.77 11.11
C PRO A 66 -14.05 7.12 12.57
N PHE A 67 -14.14 6.14 13.47
CA PHE A 67 -13.78 6.32 14.89
C PHE A 67 -12.35 6.82 15.09
N VAL A 68 -11.37 6.19 14.43
CA VAL A 68 -9.94 6.48 14.57
C VAL A 68 -9.57 7.82 13.94
N VAL A 69 -10.10 8.10 12.74
CA VAL A 69 -9.90 9.40 12.08
C VAL A 69 -10.47 10.53 12.92
N ASN A 70 -11.65 10.36 13.54
CA ASN A 70 -12.23 11.38 14.42
C ASN A 70 -11.42 11.58 15.72
N ILE A 71 -10.75 10.54 16.23
CA ILE A 71 -9.77 10.67 17.32
C ILE A 71 -8.59 11.53 16.87
N ALA A 72 -7.99 11.19 15.73
CA ALA A 72 -6.85 11.93 15.18
C ALA A 72 -7.22 13.39 14.91
N ALA A 73 -8.41 13.64 14.36
CA ALA A 73 -8.94 14.98 14.12
C ALA A 73 -9.26 15.74 15.41
N GLY A 74 -9.44 15.08 16.56
CA GLY A 74 -9.81 15.76 17.81
C GLY A 74 -11.30 16.12 17.90
N VAL A 75 -12.14 15.61 17.00
CA VAL A 75 -13.57 15.97 16.88
C VAL A 75 -14.52 14.82 17.19
N LEU A 76 -14.01 13.65 17.61
CA LEU A 76 -14.86 12.56 18.08
C LEU A 76 -15.83 13.04 19.17
N ASN A 77 -17.02 12.45 19.22
CA ASN A 77 -17.95 12.74 20.30
C ASN A 77 -17.43 12.16 21.63
N THR A 78 -17.41 12.98 22.69
CA THR A 78 -16.89 12.56 24.00
C THR A 78 -17.66 11.36 24.60
N GLU A 79 -18.97 11.23 24.36
CA GLU A 79 -19.77 10.09 24.81
C GLU A 79 -19.36 8.80 24.08
N SER A 80 -19.07 8.87 22.79
CA SER A 80 -18.52 7.75 22.02
C SER A 80 -17.20 7.28 22.59
N PHE A 81 -16.31 8.23 22.92
CA PHE A 81 -15.01 7.90 23.52
C PHE A 81 -15.16 7.29 24.93
N ARG A 82 -16.07 7.83 25.76
CA ARG A 82 -16.38 7.26 27.08
C ARG A 82 -16.91 5.84 26.99
N ASN A 83 -17.82 5.58 26.06
CA ASN A 83 -18.36 4.24 25.82
C ASN A 83 -17.26 3.27 25.34
N TYR A 84 -16.38 3.73 24.45
CA TYR A 84 -15.22 2.96 24.01
C TYR A 84 -14.32 2.54 25.19
N ILE A 85 -13.94 3.48 26.06
CA ILE A 85 -13.13 3.19 27.26
C ILE A 85 -13.87 2.25 28.23
N ALA A 86 -15.19 2.43 28.40
CA ALA A 86 -15.99 1.55 29.24
C ALA A 86 -16.01 0.10 28.70
N GLN A 87 -16.18 -0.07 27.39
CA GLN A 87 -16.15 -1.38 26.75
C GLN A 87 -14.75 -2.02 26.83
N ASP A 88 -13.69 -1.22 26.68
CA ASP A 88 -12.29 -1.65 26.78
C ASP A 88 -11.95 -2.23 28.17
N THR A 89 -12.68 -1.83 29.22
CA THR A 89 -12.49 -2.41 30.56
C THR A 89 -12.82 -3.91 30.59
N PHE A 90 -13.86 -4.35 29.87
CA PHE A 90 -14.20 -5.78 29.77
C PHE A 90 -13.14 -6.55 28.97
N PHE A 91 -12.56 -5.92 27.95
CA PHE A 91 -11.44 -6.48 27.19
C PHE A 91 -10.22 -6.71 28.06
N LEU A 92 -9.80 -5.69 28.83
CA LEU A 92 -8.63 -5.81 29.69
C LEU A 92 -8.79 -6.91 30.76
N GLN A 93 -10.01 -7.12 31.29
CA GLN A 93 -10.30 -8.25 32.18
C GLN A 93 -10.18 -9.62 31.47
N ALA A 94 -10.62 -9.72 30.22
CA ALA A 94 -10.44 -10.92 29.42
C ALA A 94 -8.96 -11.16 29.09
N PHE A 95 -8.20 -10.11 28.76
CA PHE A 95 -6.76 -10.17 28.54
C PHE A 95 -6.00 -10.61 29.79
N SER A 96 -6.36 -10.13 30.98
CA SER A 96 -5.72 -10.58 32.23
C SER A 96 -5.95 -12.08 32.44
N THR A 97 -7.17 -12.55 32.19
CA THR A 97 -7.52 -13.98 32.29
C THR A 97 -6.75 -14.82 31.28
N ALA A 98 -6.64 -14.34 30.04
CA ALA A 98 -5.89 -15.01 28.98
C ALA A 98 -4.39 -15.11 29.30
N TYR A 99 -3.76 -14.04 29.80
CA TYR A 99 -2.36 -14.08 30.23
C TYR A 99 -2.12 -15.04 31.39
N THR A 100 -3.02 -15.09 32.38
CA THR A 100 -2.93 -16.09 33.46
C THR A 100 -2.98 -17.51 32.89
N GLN A 101 -3.88 -17.78 31.93
CA GLN A 101 -3.94 -19.10 31.28
C GLN A 101 -2.69 -19.40 30.45
N VAL A 102 -2.10 -18.42 29.76
CA VAL A 102 -0.81 -18.59 29.07
C VAL A 102 0.27 -18.96 30.09
N GLN A 103 0.36 -18.24 31.21
CA GLN A 103 1.34 -18.49 32.27
C GLN A 103 1.24 -19.91 32.86
N GLU A 104 0.02 -20.41 33.04
CA GLU A 104 -0.26 -21.78 33.51
C GLU A 104 0.11 -22.85 32.49
N ASN A 105 0.22 -22.50 31.20
CA ASN A 105 0.44 -23.43 30.11
C ASN A 105 1.87 -23.44 29.55
N ILE A 106 2.70 -22.48 29.94
CA ILE A 106 4.13 -22.44 29.60
C ILE A 106 4.97 -23.03 30.74
N ASP A 107 6.09 -23.68 30.39
CA ASP A 107 7.04 -24.23 31.36
C ASP A 107 8.35 -23.42 31.42
N ASP A 108 8.73 -22.74 30.33
CA ASP A 108 9.91 -21.89 30.25
C ASP A 108 9.84 -20.66 31.17
N TYR A 109 10.88 -20.45 31.97
CA TYR A 109 10.95 -19.36 32.95
C TYR A 109 11.09 -17.99 32.28
N ALA A 110 11.84 -17.88 31.18
CA ALA A 110 12.02 -16.60 30.50
C ALA A 110 10.69 -16.11 29.91
N SER A 111 9.93 -16.99 29.27
CA SER A 111 8.59 -16.72 28.76
C SER A 111 7.61 -16.34 29.88
N LYS A 112 7.70 -17.00 31.05
CA LYS A 112 6.88 -16.64 32.22
C LYS A 112 7.12 -15.22 32.69
N LEU A 113 8.38 -14.78 32.77
CA LEU A 113 8.72 -13.42 33.17
C LEU A 113 8.15 -12.37 32.19
N VAL A 114 8.16 -12.66 30.89
CA VAL A 114 7.55 -11.78 29.88
C VAL A 114 6.04 -11.70 30.08
N VAL A 115 5.38 -12.84 30.28
CA VAL A 115 3.92 -12.89 30.54
C VAL A 115 3.56 -12.14 31.83
N ASP A 116 4.35 -12.29 32.90
CA ASP A 116 4.15 -11.56 34.16
C ASP A 116 4.23 -10.03 33.95
N HIS A 117 5.19 -9.57 33.16
CA HIS A 117 5.34 -8.15 32.84
C HIS A 117 4.14 -7.62 32.05
N LEU A 118 3.68 -8.36 31.05
CA LEU A 118 2.52 -8.00 30.22
C LEU A 118 1.22 -8.00 31.03
N LEU A 119 1.02 -9.02 31.89
CA LEU A 119 -0.11 -9.09 32.80
C LEU A 119 -0.12 -7.91 33.77
N GLN A 120 1.03 -7.55 34.33
CA GLN A 120 1.15 -6.39 35.22
C GLN A 120 0.78 -5.09 34.50
N ALA A 121 1.20 -4.91 33.25
CA ALA A 121 0.83 -3.75 32.43
C ALA A 121 -0.69 -3.66 32.21
N VAL A 122 -1.37 -4.78 31.91
CA VAL A 122 -2.84 -4.83 31.82
C VAL A 122 -3.51 -4.44 33.14
N MET A 123 -3.00 -4.95 34.26
CA MET A 123 -3.53 -4.63 35.60
C MET A 123 -3.35 -3.16 35.97
N ASP A 124 -2.25 -2.53 35.53
CA ASP A 124 -2.03 -1.11 35.74
C ASP A 124 -2.93 -0.25 34.85
N GLU A 125 -3.18 -0.67 33.61
CA GLU A 125 -4.14 -0.01 32.73
C GLU A 125 -5.57 -0.05 33.30
N LEU A 126 -6.00 -1.21 33.82
CA LEU A 126 -7.30 -1.34 34.48
C LEU A 126 -7.45 -0.36 35.65
N LYS A 127 -6.39 -0.06 36.40
CA LYS A 127 -6.43 0.95 37.47
C LYS A 127 -6.63 2.35 36.90
N VAL A 128 -6.01 2.66 35.75
CA VAL A 128 -6.19 3.93 35.05
C VAL A 128 -7.63 4.08 34.55
N HIS A 129 -8.20 3.07 33.88
CA HIS A 129 -9.60 3.12 33.43
C HIS A 129 -10.59 3.30 34.58
N ASN A 130 -10.37 2.59 35.69
CA ASN A 130 -11.17 2.77 36.90
C ASN A 130 -11.06 4.18 37.50
N SER A 131 -9.94 4.88 37.28
CA SER A 131 -9.79 6.28 37.70
C SER A 131 -10.59 7.24 36.81
N TYR A 132 -10.66 6.99 35.49
CA TYR A 132 -11.51 7.75 34.58
C TYR A 132 -13.00 7.56 34.88
N ALA A 133 -13.42 6.31 35.14
CA ALA A 133 -14.80 6.01 35.51
C ALA A 133 -15.26 6.71 36.80
N LYS A 134 -14.35 6.99 37.74
CA LYS A 134 -14.63 7.77 38.95
C LYS A 134 -14.64 9.28 38.71
N ALA A 135 -13.85 9.76 37.76
CA ALA A 135 -13.72 11.18 37.43
C ALA A 135 -14.85 11.69 36.52
N TRP A 136 -15.41 10.81 35.69
CA TRP A 136 -16.65 11.08 34.97
C TRP A 136 -17.80 10.94 35.97
N GLU A 137 -18.55 12.02 36.22
CA GLU A 137 -19.61 12.06 37.23
C GLU A 137 -20.68 10.96 36.99
N GLY A 138 -20.49 9.80 37.63
CA GLY A 138 -21.34 8.61 37.51
C GLY A 138 -20.50 7.35 37.33
N ASP A 139 -20.75 6.31 38.13
CA ASP A 139 -20.07 5.02 38.00
C ASP A 139 -20.51 4.29 36.72
N LEU A 140 -19.87 4.65 35.61
CA LEU A 140 -20.08 4.07 34.28
C LEU A 140 -19.81 2.55 34.28
N SER A 141 -18.94 2.06 35.17
CA SER A 141 -18.58 0.63 35.25
C SER A 141 -19.71 -0.23 35.83
N SER A 142 -20.56 0.33 36.67
CA SER A 142 -21.69 -0.38 37.30
C SER A 142 -22.96 -0.44 36.46
N THR A 143 -23.01 0.28 35.32
CA THR A 143 -24.24 0.46 34.52
C THR A 143 -24.11 0.09 33.04
N ILE A 144 -22.90 -0.08 32.52
CA ILE A 144 -22.65 -0.39 31.11
C ILE A 144 -22.40 -1.89 30.95
N GLU A 145 -23.29 -2.57 30.25
CA GLU A 145 -23.10 -3.97 29.83
C GLU A 145 -22.21 -4.05 28.57
N PRO A 146 -21.48 -5.16 28.35
CA PRO A 146 -20.75 -5.36 27.12
C PRO A 146 -21.72 -5.41 25.93
N ASN A 147 -21.41 -4.64 24.89
CA ASN A 147 -22.18 -4.68 23.64
C ASN A 147 -21.88 -5.99 22.87
N LYS A 148 -22.66 -6.27 21.82
CA LYS A 148 -22.55 -7.52 21.05
C LYS A 148 -21.15 -7.77 20.49
N SER A 149 -20.46 -6.74 20.00
CA SER A 149 -19.12 -6.87 19.44
C SER A 149 -18.10 -7.17 20.54
N THR A 150 -18.18 -6.43 21.66
CA THR A 150 -17.35 -6.66 22.84
C THR A 150 -17.52 -8.07 23.41
N SER A 151 -18.76 -8.53 23.61
CA SER A 151 -19.05 -9.89 24.08
C SER A 151 -18.47 -10.95 23.12
N LYS A 152 -18.71 -10.80 21.82
CA LYS A 152 -18.21 -11.73 20.79
C LYS A 152 -16.69 -11.85 20.84
N TYR A 153 -15.97 -10.73 20.98
CA TYR A 153 -14.52 -10.75 20.99
C TYR A 153 -13.96 -11.30 22.32
N ILE A 154 -14.56 -10.95 23.46
CA ILE A 154 -14.18 -11.53 24.76
C ILE A 154 -14.42 -13.05 24.78
N GLU A 155 -15.56 -13.51 24.28
CA GLU A 155 -15.87 -14.94 24.17
C GLU A 155 -14.85 -15.68 23.31
N PHE A 156 -14.51 -15.13 22.14
CA PHE A 156 -13.46 -15.63 21.25
C PHE A 156 -12.11 -15.75 21.97
N LEU A 157 -11.67 -14.68 22.63
CA LEU A 157 -10.36 -14.67 23.29
C LEU A 157 -10.30 -15.70 24.42
N LEU A 158 -11.33 -15.75 25.26
CA LEU A 158 -11.40 -16.70 26.37
C LEU A 158 -11.57 -18.15 25.88
N ALA A 159 -12.23 -18.37 24.74
CA ALA A 159 -12.31 -19.69 24.13
C ALA A 159 -10.96 -20.13 23.55
N ALA A 160 -10.21 -19.21 22.94
CA ALA A 160 -8.84 -19.48 22.50
C ALA A 160 -7.93 -19.83 23.69
N ALA A 161 -8.03 -19.06 24.78
CA ALA A 161 -7.30 -19.30 26.02
C ALA A 161 -7.59 -20.68 26.65
N ARG A 162 -8.83 -21.18 26.50
CA ARG A 162 -9.24 -22.51 26.95
C ARG A 162 -8.90 -23.64 25.97
N GLY A 163 -8.35 -23.34 24.79
CA GLY A 163 -8.14 -24.32 23.72
C GLY A 163 -9.44 -24.90 23.15
N LYS A 164 -10.54 -24.11 23.19
CA LYS A 164 -11.89 -24.53 22.78
C LYS A 164 -12.51 -23.64 21.71
N GLU A 165 -11.70 -22.82 21.04
CA GLU A 165 -12.22 -21.96 19.99
C GLU A 165 -12.59 -22.79 18.75
N SER A 166 -13.72 -22.46 18.14
CA SER A 166 -14.30 -23.20 17.02
C SER A 166 -13.33 -23.38 15.84
N THR A 167 -12.44 -22.42 15.63
CA THR A 167 -11.44 -22.43 14.56
C THR A 167 -10.24 -23.38 14.82
N MET A 168 -10.14 -23.91 16.04
CA MET A 168 -9.09 -24.85 16.47
C MET A 168 -9.45 -26.32 16.19
N GLY A 169 -10.72 -26.65 15.94
CA GLY A 169 -11.20 -28.02 15.73
C GLY A 169 -11.26 -28.88 17.01
N ASP A 170 -11.68 -30.14 16.88
CA ASP A 170 -11.89 -31.07 18.02
C ASP A 170 -10.60 -31.77 18.51
N ALA A 171 -9.44 -31.42 17.95
CA ALA A 171 -8.16 -32.06 18.28
C ALA A 171 -7.68 -31.66 19.68
N THR A 172 -7.16 -32.62 20.44
CA THR A 172 -6.53 -32.36 21.74
C THR A 172 -5.24 -31.58 21.56
N LEU A 173 -5.24 -30.31 21.96
CA LEU A 173 -4.06 -29.44 21.95
C LEU A 173 -3.22 -29.68 23.20
N ASP A 174 -1.89 -29.68 23.07
CA ASP A 174 -1.01 -29.63 24.23
C ASP A 174 -0.95 -28.22 24.84
N ARG A 175 -0.39 -28.12 26.05
CA ARG A 175 -0.32 -26.87 26.82
C ARG A 175 0.43 -25.77 26.06
N GLN A 176 1.53 -26.09 25.40
CA GLN A 176 2.32 -25.10 24.66
C GLN A 176 1.57 -24.60 23.43
N SER A 177 0.89 -25.48 22.69
CA SER A 177 0.02 -25.06 21.58
C SER A 177 -1.10 -24.14 22.05
N ILE A 178 -1.75 -24.43 23.18
CA ILE A 178 -2.77 -23.54 23.75
C ILE A 178 -2.16 -22.17 24.08
N ALA A 179 -0.99 -22.12 24.72
CA ALA A 179 -0.31 -20.87 25.04
C ALA A 179 0.02 -20.06 23.78
N ALA A 180 0.61 -20.69 22.76
CA ALA A 180 1.00 -20.02 21.52
C ALA A 180 -0.22 -19.48 20.75
N LEU A 181 -1.29 -20.29 20.65
CA LEU A 181 -2.53 -19.89 19.99
C LEU A 181 -3.24 -18.74 20.73
N THR A 182 -3.20 -18.75 22.06
CA THR A 182 -3.76 -17.67 22.88
C THR A 182 -2.98 -16.38 22.68
N VAL A 183 -1.65 -16.42 22.75
CA VAL A 183 -0.81 -15.25 22.46
C VAL A 183 -1.07 -14.77 21.02
N GLY A 184 -1.16 -15.67 20.04
CA GLY A 184 -1.49 -15.32 18.65
C GLY A 184 -2.84 -14.64 18.46
N ALA A 185 -3.84 -14.95 19.30
CA ALA A 185 -5.14 -14.27 19.33
C ALA A 185 -5.09 -12.88 20.00
N MET A 186 -4.10 -12.64 20.88
CA MET A 186 -3.90 -11.37 21.60
C MET A 186 -2.99 -10.40 20.85
N THR A 187 -2.00 -10.90 20.11
CA THR A 187 -1.00 -10.10 19.38
C THR A 187 -1.60 -9.04 18.46
N PRO A 188 -2.69 -9.31 17.69
CA PRO A 188 -3.32 -8.31 16.82
C PRO A 188 -3.68 -7.02 17.53
N CYS A 189 -4.25 -7.11 18.74
CA CYS A 189 -4.63 -5.94 19.54
C CYS A 189 -3.41 -5.06 19.85
N MET A 190 -2.38 -5.66 20.47
CA MET A 190 -1.16 -4.95 20.83
C MET A 190 -0.45 -4.34 19.61
N ARG A 191 -0.41 -5.07 18.49
CA ARG A 191 0.24 -4.61 17.27
C ARG A 191 -0.54 -3.52 16.56
N LEU A 192 -1.86 -3.67 16.45
CA LEU A 192 -2.72 -2.70 15.79
C LEU A 192 -2.70 -1.36 16.51
N TYR A 193 -2.87 -1.36 17.84
CA TYR A 193 -2.84 -0.13 18.61
C TYR A 193 -1.49 0.60 18.56
N ALA A 194 -0.39 -0.17 18.61
CA ALA A 194 0.96 0.38 18.43
C ALA A 194 1.09 1.04 17.04
N PHE A 195 0.62 0.37 15.99
CA PHE A 195 0.59 0.92 14.63
C PHE A 195 -0.26 2.19 14.53
N LEU A 196 -1.48 2.19 15.07
CA LEU A 196 -2.38 3.35 15.03
C LEU A 196 -1.76 4.56 15.73
N GLY A 197 -1.20 4.38 16.93
CA GLY A 197 -0.55 5.45 17.67
C GLY A 197 0.64 6.04 16.91
N GLU A 198 1.48 5.19 16.33
CA GLU A 198 2.66 5.62 15.56
C GLU A 198 2.28 6.34 14.27
N GLU A 199 1.25 5.87 13.55
CA GLU A 199 0.82 6.50 12.31
C GLU A 199 0.09 7.81 12.55
N ILE A 200 -0.80 7.86 13.54
CA ILE A 200 -1.52 9.10 13.86
C ILE A 200 -0.53 10.21 14.21
N VAL A 201 0.43 9.97 15.13
CA VAL A 201 1.33 11.02 15.62
C VAL A 201 2.23 11.61 14.51
N LYS A 202 2.55 10.85 13.46
CA LYS A 202 3.31 11.35 12.28
C LYS A 202 2.58 12.43 11.49
N HIS A 203 1.26 12.49 11.62
CA HIS A 203 0.40 13.32 10.77
C HIS A 203 -0.31 14.44 11.53
N LEU A 204 -0.07 14.57 12.83
CA LEU A 204 -0.62 15.64 13.65
C LEU A 204 0.30 16.86 13.71
N ASP A 205 -0.31 18.05 13.73
CA ASP A 205 0.41 19.30 13.95
C ASP A 205 0.71 19.50 15.44
N GLU A 206 1.70 20.33 15.80
CA GLU A 206 2.18 20.53 17.19
C GLU A 206 1.07 20.85 18.21
N ASP A 207 0.00 21.50 17.74
CA ASP A 207 -1.16 21.87 18.56
C ASP A 207 -2.03 20.68 19.00
N TYR A 208 -1.78 19.45 18.51
CA TYR A 208 -2.53 18.26 18.91
C TYR A 208 -2.45 17.94 20.41
N THR A 209 -1.44 18.48 21.11
CA THR A 209 -1.32 18.41 22.57
C THR A 209 -2.51 19.02 23.31
N LYS A 210 -3.28 19.90 22.64
CA LYS A 210 -4.52 20.50 23.15
C LYS A 210 -5.76 19.62 22.88
N SER A 211 -5.62 18.56 22.10
CA SER A 211 -6.73 17.65 21.79
C SER A 211 -7.20 16.91 23.04
N THR A 212 -8.52 16.74 23.16
CA THR A 212 -9.16 15.89 24.18
C THR A 212 -8.61 14.46 24.19
N TYR A 213 -8.10 13.98 23.04
CA TYR A 213 -7.62 12.60 22.86
C TYR A 213 -6.10 12.47 22.89
N HIS A 214 -5.38 13.52 23.30
CA HIS A 214 -3.92 13.55 23.34
C HIS A 214 -3.33 12.37 24.13
N GLU A 215 -3.84 12.07 25.32
CA GLU A 215 -3.29 11.00 26.17
C GLU A 215 -3.47 9.61 25.55
N TRP A 216 -4.57 9.36 24.83
CA TRP A 216 -4.77 8.10 24.10
C TRP A 216 -3.69 7.96 23.02
N ILE A 217 -3.51 8.98 22.18
CA ILE A 217 -2.53 8.98 21.08
C ILE A 217 -1.11 8.79 21.64
N LYS A 218 -0.76 9.59 22.65
CA LYS A 218 0.55 9.58 23.30
C LYS A 218 0.88 8.22 23.93
N LYS A 219 -0.10 7.55 24.54
CA LYS A 219 0.08 6.22 25.14
C LYS A 219 0.47 5.21 24.07
N TYR A 220 -0.33 5.08 23.02
CA TYR A 220 -0.09 4.07 21.99
C TYR A 220 1.10 4.39 21.08
N SER A 221 1.48 5.66 20.96
CA SER A 221 2.72 6.08 20.29
C SER A 221 3.95 6.05 21.21
N SER A 222 3.81 5.69 22.49
CA SER A 222 4.91 5.73 23.46
C SER A 222 5.92 4.61 23.24
N LYS A 223 7.20 4.87 23.56
CA LYS A 223 8.26 3.84 23.48
C LYS A 223 7.97 2.62 24.35
N ASP A 224 7.32 2.82 25.49
CA ASP A 224 6.98 1.74 26.42
C ASP A 224 5.92 0.81 25.80
N PHE A 225 4.87 1.37 25.21
CA PHE A 225 3.85 0.55 24.52
C PHE A 225 4.43 -0.18 23.30
N GLN A 226 5.25 0.50 22.50
CA GLN A 226 5.94 -0.11 21.36
C GLN A 226 6.86 -1.26 21.82
N SER A 227 7.56 -1.10 22.95
CA SER A 227 8.39 -2.16 23.52
C SER A 227 7.56 -3.35 24.00
N ALA A 228 6.41 -3.11 24.64
CA ALA A 228 5.51 -4.19 25.07
C ALA A 228 4.94 -4.97 23.87
N THR A 229 4.59 -4.29 22.77
CA THR A 229 4.18 -4.95 21.51
C THR A 229 5.27 -5.87 20.97
N LEU A 230 6.52 -5.39 20.90
CA LEU A 230 7.65 -6.23 20.46
C LEU A 230 7.88 -7.43 21.38
N GLN A 231 7.65 -7.29 22.69
CA GLN A 231 7.75 -8.40 23.64
C GLN A 231 6.68 -9.47 23.39
N VAL A 232 5.44 -9.07 23.08
CA VAL A 232 4.35 -10.00 22.71
C VAL A 232 4.66 -10.71 21.40
N GLU A 233 5.15 -10.00 20.39
CA GLU A 233 5.55 -10.58 19.11
C GLU A 233 6.71 -11.58 19.27
N HIS A 234 7.72 -11.24 20.07
CA HIS A 234 8.82 -12.15 20.37
C HIS A 234 8.36 -13.39 21.15
N LEU A 235 7.50 -13.22 22.16
CA LEU A 235 6.89 -14.33 22.89
C LEU A 235 6.11 -15.25 21.95
N LEU A 236 5.34 -14.70 21.02
CA LEU A 236 4.63 -15.47 20.02
C LEU A 236 5.60 -16.31 19.17
N ASP A 237 6.66 -15.70 18.66
CA ASP A 237 7.67 -16.39 17.85
C ASP A 237 8.34 -17.52 18.65
N THR A 238 8.74 -17.27 19.91
CA THR A 238 9.35 -18.28 20.78
C THR A 238 8.41 -19.45 21.05
N LEU A 239 7.14 -19.19 21.38
CA LEU A 239 6.16 -20.25 21.62
C LEU A 239 5.83 -21.02 20.33
N ALA A 240 6.01 -20.40 19.17
CA ALA A 240 5.70 -20.97 17.87
C ALA A 240 6.82 -21.84 17.25
N GLU A 241 8.05 -21.81 17.76
CA GLU A 241 9.23 -22.45 17.14
C GLU A 241 9.05 -23.95 16.80
N ASN A 242 8.27 -24.67 17.59
CA ASN A 242 8.04 -26.12 17.44
C ASN A 242 6.57 -26.49 17.25
N LEU A 243 5.72 -25.54 16.86
CA LEU A 243 4.32 -25.84 16.59
C LEU A 243 4.18 -26.75 15.38
N ALA A 244 3.22 -27.67 15.44
CA ALA A 244 2.80 -28.43 14.27
C ALA A 244 2.23 -27.47 13.20
N GLU A 245 2.38 -27.82 11.93
CA GLU A 245 1.92 -26.99 10.80
C GLU A 245 0.40 -26.68 10.88
N ASP A 246 -0.40 -27.64 11.35
CA ASP A 246 -1.84 -27.44 11.60
C ASP A 246 -2.10 -26.38 12.67
N ASP A 247 -1.28 -26.33 13.73
CA ASP A 247 -1.40 -25.33 14.78
C ASP A 247 -0.94 -23.94 14.32
N VAL A 248 0.09 -23.86 13.47
CA VAL A 248 0.47 -22.60 12.80
C VAL A 248 -0.68 -22.08 11.92
N SER A 249 -1.38 -22.98 11.23
CA SER A 249 -2.57 -22.64 10.43
C SER A 249 -3.73 -22.16 11.31
N LYS A 250 -4.01 -22.83 12.44
CA LYS A 250 -5.00 -22.38 13.44
C LYS A 250 -4.65 -20.99 13.98
N LEU A 251 -3.38 -20.76 14.31
CA LEU A 251 -2.88 -19.49 14.79
C LEU A 251 -3.14 -18.37 13.77
N GLY A 252 -2.88 -18.63 12.49
CA GLY A 252 -3.20 -17.70 11.41
C GLY A 252 -4.69 -17.33 11.35
N ARG A 253 -5.59 -18.30 11.56
CA ARG A 253 -7.04 -18.04 11.61
C ARG A 253 -7.45 -17.21 12.83
N LEU A 254 -6.88 -17.49 14.00
CA LEU A 254 -7.14 -16.72 15.23
C LEU A 254 -6.66 -15.28 15.08
N TYR A 255 -5.46 -15.07 14.54
CA TYR A 255 -4.92 -13.74 14.29
C TYR A 255 -5.84 -12.94 13.35
N SER A 256 -6.29 -13.56 12.26
CA SER A 256 -7.21 -12.94 11.29
C SER A 256 -8.58 -12.62 11.90
N GLN A 257 -9.11 -13.52 12.73
CA GLN A 257 -10.37 -13.32 13.43
C GLN A 257 -10.27 -12.17 14.44
N ALA A 258 -9.17 -12.07 15.18
CA ALA A 258 -8.91 -10.97 16.09
C ALA A 258 -8.82 -9.62 15.35
N MET A 259 -8.10 -9.53 14.22
CA MET A 259 -8.09 -8.31 13.39
C MET A 259 -9.48 -7.90 12.90
N THR A 260 -10.33 -8.87 12.54
CA THR A 260 -11.72 -8.62 12.15
C THR A 260 -12.53 -8.07 13.33
N LEU A 261 -12.36 -8.66 14.51
CA LEU A 261 -13.07 -8.25 15.72
C LEU A 261 -12.64 -6.86 16.20
N GLU A 262 -11.38 -6.45 15.98
CA GLU A 262 -10.93 -5.07 16.23
C GLU A 262 -11.69 -4.05 15.36
N LEU A 263 -11.85 -4.33 14.07
CA LEU A 263 -12.65 -3.47 13.17
C LEU A 263 -14.12 -3.42 13.59
N GLU A 264 -14.70 -4.56 13.97
CA GLU A 264 -16.06 -4.63 14.52
C GLU A 264 -16.18 -3.82 15.81
N PHE A 265 -15.16 -3.84 16.68
CA PHE A 265 -15.13 -3.11 17.94
C PHE A 265 -15.15 -1.60 17.71
N PHE A 266 -14.36 -1.09 16.75
CA PHE A 266 -14.45 0.32 16.35
C PHE A 266 -15.80 0.68 15.73
N SER A 267 -16.37 -0.23 14.92
CA SER A 267 -17.69 -0.02 14.27
C SER A 267 -18.85 -0.02 15.26
N ALA A 268 -18.71 -0.70 16.41
CA ALA A 268 -19.75 -0.79 17.43
C ALA A 268 -19.90 0.49 18.28
N GLN A 269 -18.99 1.47 18.13
CA GLN A 269 -19.02 2.68 18.94
C GLN A 269 -20.16 3.61 18.51
N PRO A 270 -20.99 4.12 19.45
CA PRO A 270 -22.14 4.95 19.13
C PRO A 270 -21.72 6.31 18.57
N LYS A 271 -22.62 7.01 17.86
CA LYS A 271 -22.49 8.43 17.49
C LYS A 271 -21.16 8.81 16.79
N CYS A 272 -20.67 8.00 15.87
CA CYS A 272 -19.52 8.37 15.05
C CYS A 272 -19.93 9.51 14.09
N GLN A 273 -19.56 10.75 14.42
CA GLN A 273 -20.18 11.99 13.89
C GLN A 273 -19.84 12.31 12.43
N CYS A 274 -18.94 11.56 11.81
CA CYS A 274 -18.68 11.67 10.38
C CYS A 274 -18.67 10.26 9.82
N ALA A 275 -19.74 9.85 9.15
CA ALA A 275 -19.67 8.68 8.30
C ALA A 275 -18.72 9.05 7.16
N LEU A 276 -17.42 8.78 7.34
CA LEU A 276 -16.45 8.78 6.25
C LEU A 276 -16.90 7.70 5.29
N LEU A 277 -17.79 8.07 4.37
CA LEU A 277 -18.16 7.20 3.26
C LEU A 277 -16.88 6.90 2.48
N PRO A 278 -16.74 5.66 1.97
CA PRO A 278 -15.72 5.36 0.99
C PRO A 278 -15.75 6.43 -0.09
N PHE A 279 -14.59 6.90 -0.54
CA PHE A 279 -14.52 8.01 -1.49
C PHE A 279 -15.44 7.80 -2.70
N VAL A 280 -15.49 6.57 -3.26
CA VAL A 280 -16.31 6.23 -4.44
C VAL A 280 -17.82 6.17 -4.18
N ARG A 281 -18.27 6.38 -2.95
CA ARG A 281 -19.69 6.47 -2.55
C ARG A 281 -20.10 7.87 -2.14
N ARG A 282 -19.21 8.86 -2.22
CA ARG A 282 -19.55 10.23 -1.87
C ARG A 282 -20.42 10.85 -2.96
N GLN A 283 -21.39 11.62 -2.52
CA GLN A 283 -22.20 12.45 -3.40
C GLN A 283 -21.48 13.77 -3.67
N VAL A 284 -21.74 14.35 -4.83
CA VAL A 284 -21.31 15.71 -5.20
C VAL A 284 -22.57 16.55 -5.30
N ASP A 285 -22.67 17.61 -4.51
CA ASP A 285 -23.87 18.47 -4.41
C ASP A 285 -25.18 17.70 -4.14
N GLY A 286 -25.09 16.58 -3.40
CA GLY A 286 -26.25 15.71 -3.09
C GLY A 286 -26.68 14.77 -4.22
N ILE A 287 -25.86 14.63 -5.27
CA ILE A 287 -26.08 13.74 -6.41
C ILE A 287 -25.02 12.64 -6.43
N ASP A 288 -25.40 11.41 -6.78
CA ASP A 288 -24.45 10.31 -6.95
C ASP A 288 -23.48 10.64 -8.10
N ALA A 289 -22.18 10.60 -7.78
CA ALA A 289 -21.13 10.91 -8.75
C ALA A 289 -20.60 9.65 -9.45
N SER A 290 -20.14 9.84 -10.68
CA SER A 290 -19.33 8.86 -11.38
C SER A 290 -17.85 9.15 -11.14
N TYR A 291 -17.02 8.12 -11.14
CA TYR A 291 -15.60 8.22 -10.84
C TYR A 291 -14.77 7.72 -12.01
N LEU A 292 -13.80 8.53 -12.41
CA LEU A 292 -12.82 8.18 -13.44
C LEU A 292 -11.50 7.88 -12.74
N LEU A 293 -11.17 6.60 -12.58
CA LEU A 293 -9.92 6.13 -12.00
C LEU A 293 -8.89 5.95 -13.10
N ILE A 294 -7.81 6.72 -13.05
CA ILE A 294 -6.70 6.63 -14.00
C ILE A 294 -5.45 6.30 -13.22
N MET A 295 -4.62 5.41 -13.75
CA MET A 295 -3.33 5.07 -13.15
C MET A 295 -2.23 4.96 -14.19
N ASP A 296 -1.01 5.24 -13.77
CA ASP A 296 0.17 4.76 -14.47
C ASP A 296 0.37 3.24 -14.25
N PHE A 297 1.26 2.62 -15.02
CA PHE A 297 1.53 1.19 -14.93
C PHE A 297 2.87 0.88 -14.25
N ASP A 298 3.98 1.39 -14.79
CA ASP A 298 5.32 1.00 -14.36
C ASP A 298 5.63 1.58 -12.98
N PHE A 299 6.05 0.75 -12.01
CA PHE A 299 6.26 1.11 -10.60
C PHE A 299 5.02 1.55 -9.82
N THR A 300 3.99 2.06 -10.49
CA THR A 300 2.66 2.35 -9.92
C THR A 300 1.84 1.07 -9.69
N CYS A 301 1.62 0.28 -10.74
CA CYS A 301 0.91 -1.00 -10.68
C CYS A 301 1.89 -2.19 -10.58
N SER A 302 2.98 -2.17 -11.35
CA SER A 302 4.02 -3.20 -11.36
C SER A 302 5.12 -2.91 -10.34
N VAL A 303 5.85 -3.94 -9.90
CA VAL A 303 7.04 -3.78 -9.04
C VAL A 303 8.27 -3.33 -9.83
N MET A 304 8.30 -3.60 -11.13
CA MET A 304 9.44 -3.35 -12.04
C MET A 304 8.96 -2.65 -13.31
N ASP A 305 9.87 -1.94 -14.01
CA ASP A 305 9.59 -1.35 -15.31
C ASP A 305 9.33 -2.39 -16.41
N SER A 306 8.56 -1.98 -17.41
CA SER A 306 8.26 -2.75 -18.62
C SER A 306 9.42 -2.81 -19.63
N CYS A 307 10.36 -1.86 -19.57
CA CYS A 307 11.47 -1.75 -20.52
C CYS A 307 12.39 -2.97 -20.50
N SER A 308 12.87 -3.37 -19.32
CA SER A 308 13.85 -4.45 -19.18
C SER A 308 13.31 -5.83 -19.59
N PRO A 309 12.08 -6.24 -19.20
CA PRO A 309 11.47 -7.49 -19.68
C PRO A 309 11.33 -7.54 -21.20
N LEU A 310 10.82 -6.48 -21.82
CA LEU A 310 10.64 -6.42 -23.28
C LEU A 310 11.97 -6.50 -24.04
N ALA A 311 13.00 -5.80 -23.55
CA ALA A 311 14.34 -5.86 -24.14
C ALA A 311 14.95 -7.26 -23.99
N ASN A 312 14.78 -7.89 -22.82
CA ASN A 312 15.27 -9.25 -22.59
C ASN A 312 14.58 -10.28 -23.48
N ALA A 313 13.25 -10.19 -23.68
CA ALA A 313 12.53 -11.05 -24.63
C ALA A 313 13.08 -10.90 -26.06
N SER A 314 13.35 -9.66 -26.49
CA SER A 314 13.94 -9.39 -27.80
C SER A 314 15.33 -10.02 -27.96
N ILE A 315 16.19 -9.88 -26.94
CA ILE A 315 17.52 -10.47 -26.89
C ILE A 315 17.44 -12.00 -26.93
N GLN A 316 16.55 -12.61 -26.15
CA GLN A 316 16.37 -14.06 -26.12
C GLN A 316 15.87 -14.60 -27.46
N ALA A 317 14.88 -13.95 -28.07
CA ALA A 317 14.36 -14.29 -29.38
C ALA A 317 15.46 -14.23 -30.46
N ALA A 318 16.37 -13.25 -30.38
CA ALA A 318 17.51 -13.16 -31.28
C ALA A 318 18.58 -14.24 -31.02
N MET A 319 18.82 -14.63 -29.76
CA MET A 319 19.74 -15.72 -29.43
C MET A 319 19.27 -17.08 -29.98
N GLN A 320 17.96 -17.36 -29.90
CA GLN A 320 17.37 -18.63 -30.37
C GLN A 320 17.36 -18.76 -31.90
N ARG A 321 17.32 -17.64 -32.64
CA ARG A 321 17.39 -17.62 -34.12
C ARG A 321 18.76 -18.06 -34.66
N VAL A 322 19.85 -17.73 -33.96
CA VAL A 322 21.22 -18.06 -34.38
C VAL A 322 21.51 -19.56 -34.30
N GLU A 323 20.79 -20.31 -33.46
CA GLU A 323 20.93 -21.77 -33.35
C GLU A 323 20.14 -22.55 -34.42
N SER A 324 19.14 -21.93 -35.06
CA SER A 324 18.18 -22.61 -35.93
C SER A 324 18.36 -22.35 -37.44
N ASP A 325 19.03 -21.25 -37.85
CA ASP A 325 19.11 -20.90 -39.27
C ASP A 325 20.46 -20.23 -39.65
N SER A 326 21.31 -20.93 -40.41
CA SER A 326 22.59 -20.39 -40.91
C SER A 326 22.43 -19.47 -42.13
N ALA A 327 21.21 -19.10 -42.51
CA ALA A 327 20.90 -18.54 -43.83
C ALA A 327 20.40 -17.07 -43.87
N ARG A 328 20.27 -16.35 -42.74
CA ARG A 328 19.89 -14.92 -42.74
C ARG A 328 21.01 -14.00 -42.24
N CYS A 329 21.83 -13.52 -43.18
CA CYS A 329 23.02 -12.69 -42.95
C CYS A 329 22.74 -11.23 -42.48
N HIS A 330 21.48 -10.81 -42.32
CA HIS A 330 21.13 -9.38 -42.14
C HIS A 330 20.45 -9.04 -40.79
N GLN A 331 20.36 -9.97 -39.84
CA GLN A 331 19.74 -9.69 -38.52
C GLN A 331 20.78 -9.56 -37.41
N ILE A 332 20.53 -8.64 -36.48
CA ILE A 332 21.42 -8.33 -35.35
C ILE A 332 21.47 -9.55 -34.41
N SER A 333 22.69 -9.98 -34.05
CA SER A 333 22.86 -11.09 -33.09
C SER A 333 22.37 -10.71 -31.69
N GLY A 334 21.89 -11.68 -30.90
CA GLY A 334 21.44 -11.41 -29.52
C GLY A 334 22.52 -10.81 -28.61
N LEU A 335 23.81 -11.13 -28.83
CA LEU A 335 24.91 -10.51 -28.07
C LEU A 335 25.10 -9.03 -28.46
N GLU A 336 24.92 -8.70 -29.74
CA GLU A 336 25.01 -7.32 -30.22
C GLU A 336 23.80 -6.50 -29.76
N LEU A 337 22.58 -7.07 -29.80
CA LEU A 337 21.38 -6.43 -29.23
C LEU A 337 21.55 -6.12 -27.74
N ARG A 338 22.09 -7.06 -26.96
CA ARG A 338 22.39 -6.84 -25.54
C ARG A 338 23.31 -5.64 -25.33
N LYS A 339 24.38 -5.50 -26.13
CA LYS A 339 25.29 -4.35 -26.03
C LYS A 339 24.60 -3.04 -26.39
N ARG A 340 23.76 -3.04 -27.44
CA ARG A 340 22.97 -1.86 -27.83
C ARG A 340 22.03 -1.43 -26.70
N TRP A 341 21.32 -2.39 -26.11
CA TRP A 341 20.45 -2.15 -24.95
C TRP A 341 21.20 -1.57 -23.75
N GLU A 342 22.30 -2.20 -23.33
CA GLU A 342 23.13 -1.72 -22.22
C GLU A 342 23.67 -0.30 -22.48
N SER A 343 23.99 0.03 -23.73
CA SER A 343 24.40 1.38 -24.13
C SER A 343 23.26 2.39 -24.04
N LEU A 344 22.04 2.01 -24.44
CA LEU A 344 20.85 2.85 -24.38
C LEU A 344 20.46 3.14 -22.93
N GLU A 345 20.36 2.12 -22.08
CA GLU A 345 20.06 2.27 -20.64
C GLU A 345 21.04 3.21 -19.96
N LYS A 346 22.33 3.00 -20.20
CA LYS A 346 23.38 3.85 -19.64
C LYS A 346 23.23 5.30 -20.11
N SER A 347 23.04 5.51 -21.40
CA SER A 347 22.90 6.86 -21.96
C SER A 347 21.66 7.57 -21.44
N TYR A 348 20.53 6.85 -21.34
CA TYR A 348 19.28 7.34 -20.77
C TYR A 348 19.48 7.78 -19.32
N GLY A 349 20.02 6.90 -18.47
CA GLY A 349 20.25 7.19 -17.05
C GLY A 349 21.17 8.39 -16.82
N GLU A 350 22.27 8.50 -17.58
CA GLU A 350 23.21 9.64 -17.49
C GLU A 350 22.56 10.96 -17.92
N ASN A 351 21.79 10.96 -19.01
CA ASN A 351 21.18 12.19 -19.54
C ASN A 351 19.95 12.62 -18.74
N TYR A 352 19.13 11.68 -18.29
CA TYR A 352 18.01 11.96 -17.38
C TYR A 352 18.53 12.59 -16.07
N SER A 353 19.60 12.04 -15.49
CA SER A 353 20.19 12.59 -14.27
C SER A 353 20.63 14.04 -14.48
N LYS A 354 21.32 14.34 -15.59
CA LYS A 354 21.74 15.73 -15.90
C LYS A 354 20.55 16.68 -15.99
N LEU A 355 19.44 16.24 -16.57
CA LEU A 355 18.24 17.06 -16.69
C LEU A 355 17.65 17.40 -15.32
N ILE A 356 17.60 16.42 -14.40
CA ILE A 356 17.16 16.64 -13.02
C ILE A 356 18.16 17.52 -12.26
N ASP A 357 19.48 17.35 -12.46
CA ASP A 357 20.51 18.14 -11.78
C ASP A 357 20.46 19.64 -12.17
N VAL A 358 19.90 19.99 -13.33
CA VAL A 358 19.67 21.41 -13.72
C VAL A 358 18.76 22.11 -12.71
N ILE A 359 17.81 21.39 -12.11
CA ILE A 359 16.92 21.93 -11.08
C ILE A 359 17.71 22.28 -9.81
N GLU A 360 18.70 21.45 -9.42
CA GLU A 360 19.49 21.66 -8.19
C GLU A 360 20.31 22.95 -8.19
N HIS A 361 20.59 23.51 -9.37
CA HIS A 361 21.41 24.70 -9.54
C HIS A 361 20.59 25.99 -9.68
N GLN A 362 19.27 25.91 -9.67
CA GLN A 362 18.39 27.07 -9.65
C GLN A 362 18.05 27.40 -8.19
N GLU A 363 18.30 28.64 -7.75
CA GLU A 363 17.92 29.12 -6.41
C GLU A 363 16.38 29.17 -6.31
N HIS A 364 15.78 28.06 -5.92
CA HIS A 364 14.34 27.91 -5.80
C HIS A 364 13.90 28.26 -4.38
N ASN A 365 13.85 29.56 -4.06
CA ASN A 365 13.05 30.08 -2.95
C ASN A 365 11.59 30.22 -3.40
N VAL A 366 10.98 29.14 -3.89
CA VAL A 366 9.61 29.21 -4.40
C VAL A 366 8.64 29.07 -3.23
N THR A 367 7.99 30.17 -2.86
CA THR A 367 6.98 30.21 -1.79
C THR A 367 5.56 29.91 -2.29
N HIS A 368 5.40 29.61 -3.58
CA HIS A 368 4.14 29.41 -4.27
C HIS A 368 4.30 28.37 -5.39
N PHE A 369 3.20 27.78 -5.86
CA PHE A 369 3.25 26.85 -6.99
C PHE A 369 3.59 27.58 -8.30
N ASP A 370 4.73 27.23 -8.91
CA ASP A 370 5.22 27.78 -10.19
C ASP A 370 4.82 26.88 -11.37
N ALA A 371 3.57 27.04 -11.83
CA ALA A 371 3.01 26.24 -12.90
C ALA A 371 3.75 26.45 -14.24
N ASP A 372 4.14 27.69 -14.56
CA ASP A 372 4.81 28.03 -15.83
C ASP A 372 6.24 27.47 -15.87
N GLY A 373 6.97 27.57 -14.76
CA GLY A 373 8.31 26.99 -14.62
C GLY A 373 8.29 25.47 -14.70
N LEU A 374 7.34 24.83 -14.02
CA LEU A 374 7.14 23.38 -14.09
C LEU A 374 6.82 22.94 -15.52
N HIS A 375 5.89 23.62 -16.20
CA HIS A 375 5.54 23.34 -17.59
C HIS A 375 6.77 23.46 -18.50
N SER A 376 7.54 24.55 -18.38
CA SER A 376 8.77 24.78 -19.16
C SER A 376 9.84 23.71 -18.91
N PHE A 377 9.93 23.18 -17.69
CA PHE A 377 10.82 22.06 -17.38
C PHE A 377 10.33 20.76 -18.04
N LEU A 378 9.03 20.48 -17.97
CA LEU A 378 8.45 19.27 -18.56
C LEU A 378 8.51 19.28 -20.09
N GLU A 379 8.54 20.44 -20.74
CA GLU A 379 8.82 20.54 -22.19
C GLU A 379 10.22 20.02 -22.51
N ARG A 380 11.24 20.45 -21.76
CA ARG A 380 12.62 19.95 -21.93
C ARG A 380 12.74 18.46 -21.64
N LEU A 381 12.02 17.97 -20.62
CA LEU A 381 11.92 16.52 -20.35
C LEU A 381 11.30 15.79 -21.54
N SER A 382 10.24 16.34 -22.12
CA SER A 382 9.54 15.76 -23.25
C SER A 382 10.43 15.68 -24.50
N GLU A 383 11.20 16.73 -24.80
CA GLU A 383 12.20 16.70 -25.88
C GLU A 383 13.22 15.57 -25.68
N PHE A 384 13.69 15.39 -24.44
CA PHE A 384 14.60 14.31 -24.08
C PHE A 384 13.97 12.92 -24.25
N GLU A 385 12.74 12.69 -23.75
CA GLU A 385 12.05 11.39 -23.85
C GLU A 385 11.80 11.01 -25.32
N VAL A 386 11.36 11.98 -26.14
CA VAL A 386 11.15 11.78 -27.58
C VAL A 386 12.45 11.37 -28.29
N GLN A 387 13.58 11.97 -27.91
CA GLN A 387 14.90 11.60 -28.44
C GLN A 387 15.36 10.22 -27.98
N ALA A 388 15.12 9.88 -26.70
CA ALA A 388 15.44 8.56 -26.16
C ALA A 388 14.69 7.45 -26.91
N ASN A 389 13.39 7.63 -27.16
CA ASN A 389 12.61 6.70 -27.96
C ASN A 389 13.07 6.65 -29.43
N SER A 390 13.56 7.76 -29.99
CA SER A 390 14.17 7.74 -31.35
C SER A 390 15.42 6.87 -31.39
N ALA A 391 16.29 6.99 -30.38
CA ALA A 391 17.48 6.15 -30.29
C ALA A 391 17.13 4.65 -30.16
N VAL A 392 16.08 4.30 -29.42
CA VAL A 392 15.59 2.92 -29.32
C VAL A 392 15.17 2.37 -30.69
N ILE A 393 14.40 3.16 -31.46
CA ILE A 393 13.95 2.79 -32.81
C ILE A 393 15.16 2.66 -33.76
N GLU A 394 16.07 3.63 -33.75
CA GLU A 394 17.26 3.65 -34.63
C GLU A 394 18.21 2.48 -34.37
N GLN A 395 18.27 1.98 -33.14
CA GLN A 395 19.08 0.82 -32.77
C GLN A 395 18.40 -0.52 -33.09
N GLU A 396 17.14 -0.49 -33.56
CA GLU A 396 16.34 -1.65 -33.95
C GLU A 396 16.30 -2.74 -32.86
N VAL A 397 16.29 -2.33 -31.59
CA VAL A 397 16.38 -3.25 -30.43
C VAL A 397 15.23 -4.26 -30.45
N PHE A 398 14.06 -3.81 -30.89
CA PHE A 398 12.83 -4.57 -30.93
C PHE A 398 12.54 -5.16 -32.30
N ASP A 399 13.47 -5.24 -33.26
CA ASP A 399 13.16 -5.87 -34.55
C ASP A 399 12.99 -7.41 -34.44
N GLY A 400 11.86 -7.90 -34.93
CA GLY A 400 11.52 -9.32 -34.92
C GLY A 400 11.17 -9.90 -33.54
N LEU A 401 10.94 -9.08 -32.51
CA LEU A 401 10.23 -9.52 -31.31
C LEU A 401 8.84 -10.00 -31.72
N LYS A 402 8.37 -11.12 -31.17
CA LYS A 402 7.01 -11.55 -31.42
C LYS A 402 6.06 -10.91 -30.41
N LEU A 403 4.86 -10.57 -30.85
CA LEU A 403 3.85 -9.99 -29.96
C LEU A 403 3.41 -10.97 -28.87
N GLU A 404 3.38 -12.27 -29.18
CA GLU A 404 3.13 -13.34 -28.21
C GLU A 404 4.17 -13.35 -27.09
N ASP A 405 5.46 -13.16 -27.42
CA ASP A 405 6.52 -13.11 -26.41
C ASP A 405 6.38 -11.86 -25.54
N ALA A 406 6.04 -10.71 -26.12
CA ALA A 406 5.78 -9.49 -25.36
C ALA A 406 4.58 -9.61 -24.42
N GLN A 407 3.50 -10.26 -24.86
CA GLN A 407 2.33 -10.51 -24.02
C GLN A 407 2.64 -11.51 -22.89
N GLU A 408 3.44 -12.54 -23.18
CA GLU A 408 3.86 -13.53 -22.18
C GLU A 408 4.76 -12.92 -21.11
N GLU A 409 5.66 -12.00 -21.46
CA GLU A 409 6.39 -11.20 -20.46
C GLU A 409 5.43 -10.37 -19.59
N GLY A 410 4.31 -9.93 -20.16
CA GLY A 410 3.21 -9.29 -19.44
C GLY A 410 2.58 -10.22 -18.39
N HIS A 411 2.25 -11.46 -18.74
CA HIS A 411 1.72 -12.45 -17.77
C HIS A 411 2.65 -12.70 -16.59
N ASN A 412 3.95 -12.47 -16.76
CA ASN A 412 4.96 -12.66 -15.72
C ASN A 412 5.18 -11.41 -14.84
N VAL A 413 4.42 -10.34 -15.04
CA VAL A 413 4.50 -9.12 -14.22
C VAL A 413 4.10 -9.42 -12.78
N VAL A 414 4.95 -8.98 -11.85
CA VAL A 414 4.63 -8.94 -10.42
C VAL A 414 4.01 -7.58 -10.11
N PHE A 415 2.76 -7.57 -9.67
CA PHE A 415 2.07 -6.36 -9.24
C PHE A 415 2.52 -5.92 -7.84
N GLN A 416 2.43 -4.62 -7.58
CA GLN A 416 2.55 -4.05 -6.25
C GLN A 416 1.53 -4.70 -5.30
N GLU A 417 1.95 -4.95 -4.06
CA GLU A 417 1.10 -5.58 -3.05
C GLU A 417 -0.19 -4.76 -2.85
N GLY A 418 -1.35 -5.43 -2.83
CA GLY A 418 -2.67 -4.81 -2.71
C GLY A 418 -3.29 -4.31 -4.01
N CYS A 419 -2.49 -4.01 -5.06
CA CYS A 419 -3.00 -3.44 -6.32
C CYS A 419 -4.06 -4.32 -7.00
N PRO A 420 -3.82 -5.62 -7.29
CA PRO A 420 -4.82 -6.44 -7.98
C PRO A 420 -6.10 -6.62 -7.18
N ASN A 421 -5.99 -6.73 -5.84
CA ASN A 421 -7.16 -6.84 -4.98
C ASN A 421 -8.01 -5.56 -5.01
N PHE A 422 -7.37 -4.38 -4.90
CA PHE A 422 -8.04 -3.10 -5.01
C PHE A 422 -8.79 -2.96 -6.34
N LEU A 423 -8.12 -3.26 -7.46
CA LEU A 423 -8.72 -3.15 -8.80
C LEU A 423 -9.88 -4.12 -9.02
N ARG A 424 -9.76 -5.37 -8.55
CA ARG A 424 -10.88 -6.33 -8.55
C ARG A 424 -12.06 -5.83 -7.72
N GLN A 425 -11.83 -5.25 -6.55
CA GLN A 425 -12.91 -4.67 -5.75
C GLN A 425 -13.55 -3.45 -6.44
N ILE A 426 -12.75 -2.58 -7.06
CA ILE A 426 -13.25 -1.45 -7.86
C ILE A 426 -14.17 -1.90 -8.99
N SER A 427 -13.89 -3.04 -9.64
CA SER A 427 -14.76 -3.61 -10.69
C SER A 427 -16.20 -3.89 -10.24
N LEU A 428 -16.43 -4.02 -8.92
CA LEU A 428 -17.76 -4.23 -8.35
C LEU A 428 -18.58 -2.93 -8.25
N HIS A 429 -17.94 -1.77 -8.49
CA HIS A 429 -18.56 -0.45 -8.45
C HIS A 429 -18.90 0.01 -9.87
N ASN A 430 -20.19 -0.06 -10.22
CA ASN A 430 -20.68 0.33 -11.54
C ASN A 430 -20.55 1.83 -11.86
N ASN A 431 -20.30 2.66 -10.85
CA ASN A 431 -20.07 4.09 -11.00
C ASN A 431 -18.59 4.45 -11.15
N VAL A 432 -17.68 3.48 -11.30
CA VAL A 432 -16.25 3.70 -11.51
C VAL A 432 -15.84 3.15 -12.88
N THR A 433 -15.18 3.98 -13.69
CA THR A 433 -14.46 3.53 -14.90
C THR A 433 -12.96 3.60 -14.66
N ALA A 434 -12.22 2.58 -15.09
CA ALA A 434 -10.79 2.44 -14.81
C ALA A 434 -9.96 2.41 -16.10
N HIS A 435 -8.88 3.19 -16.12
CA HIS A 435 -7.98 3.28 -17.26
C HIS A 435 -6.51 3.27 -16.82
N VAL A 436 -5.65 2.72 -17.67
CA VAL A 436 -4.19 2.84 -17.56
C VAL A 436 -3.70 3.80 -18.63
N ILE A 437 -2.88 4.79 -18.25
CA ILE A 437 -2.15 5.64 -19.19
C ILE A 437 -0.65 5.43 -18.94
N SER A 438 0.06 4.84 -19.89
CA SER A 438 1.46 4.44 -19.72
C SER A 438 2.33 4.84 -20.91
N VAL A 439 3.59 5.17 -20.63
CA VAL A 439 4.62 5.38 -21.66
C VAL A 439 5.20 4.07 -22.23
N CYS A 440 4.77 2.92 -21.71
CA CYS A 440 5.20 1.59 -22.18
C CYS A 440 5.08 1.46 -23.71
N TRP A 441 6.07 0.81 -24.33
CA TRP A 441 6.13 0.59 -25.79
C TRP A 441 5.15 -0.47 -26.31
N SER A 442 4.53 -1.26 -25.42
CA SER A 442 3.68 -2.39 -25.78
C SER A 442 2.39 -2.41 -24.99
N LYS A 443 1.28 -2.01 -25.63
CA LYS A 443 -0.07 -2.20 -25.08
C LYS A 443 -0.34 -3.66 -24.70
N SER A 444 0.04 -4.61 -25.54
CA SER A 444 -0.17 -6.04 -25.29
C SER A 444 0.60 -6.58 -24.09
N TYR A 445 1.71 -5.95 -23.70
CA TYR A 445 2.43 -6.29 -22.46
C TYR A 445 1.60 -5.95 -21.22
N ILE A 446 1.06 -4.73 -21.19
CA ILE A 446 0.19 -4.28 -20.09
C ILE A 446 -1.10 -5.10 -20.06
N GLU A 447 -1.74 -5.32 -21.22
CA GLU A 447 -2.95 -6.15 -21.31
C GLU A 447 -2.69 -7.60 -20.85
N GLY A 448 -1.54 -8.17 -21.21
CA GLY A 448 -1.11 -9.47 -20.67
C GLY A 448 -1.07 -9.47 -19.14
N ALA A 449 -0.38 -8.50 -18.54
CA ALA A 449 -0.30 -8.36 -17.08
C ALA A 449 -1.68 -8.23 -16.41
N LEU A 450 -2.56 -7.38 -16.96
CA LEU A 450 -3.90 -7.18 -16.43
C LEU A 450 -4.76 -8.45 -16.57
N SER A 451 -4.67 -9.15 -17.69
CA SER A 451 -5.46 -10.36 -17.95
C SER A 451 -5.10 -11.53 -17.01
N GLU A 452 -3.82 -11.69 -16.66
CA GLU A 452 -3.39 -12.73 -15.68
C GLU A 452 -4.02 -12.51 -14.30
N GLU A 453 -4.33 -11.26 -13.94
CA GLU A 453 -5.00 -10.89 -12.70
C GLU A 453 -6.54 -10.77 -12.81
N GLY A 454 -7.10 -11.05 -14.00
CA GLY A 454 -8.54 -10.93 -14.29
C GLY A 454 -9.04 -9.49 -14.34
N LEU A 455 -8.21 -8.57 -14.83
CA LEU A 455 -8.46 -7.12 -14.87
C LEU A 455 -8.75 -6.58 -16.29
N ASP A 456 -9.30 -7.42 -17.17
CA ASP A 456 -9.56 -7.09 -18.59
C ASP A 456 -10.54 -5.93 -18.82
N PHE A 457 -11.27 -5.51 -17.78
CA PHE A 457 -12.19 -4.37 -17.83
C PHE A 457 -11.47 -3.02 -17.85
N ILE A 458 -10.16 -2.99 -17.55
CA ILE A 458 -9.36 -1.75 -17.51
C ILE A 458 -8.87 -1.43 -18.92
N GLU A 459 -9.19 -0.24 -19.41
CA GLU A 459 -8.76 0.18 -20.75
C GLU A 459 -7.33 0.75 -20.72
N VAL A 460 -6.47 0.26 -21.61
CA VAL A 460 -5.06 0.65 -21.71
C VAL A 460 -4.81 1.66 -22.83
N HIS A 461 -4.16 2.76 -22.46
CA HIS A 461 -3.66 3.82 -23.34
C HIS A 461 -2.13 3.87 -23.26
N SER A 462 -1.45 3.32 -24.27
CA SER A 462 0.01 3.29 -24.31
C SER A 462 0.52 3.34 -25.75
N ASN A 463 1.84 3.30 -25.94
CA ASN A 463 2.43 3.09 -27.26
C ASN A 463 2.21 1.65 -27.74
N GLU A 464 2.45 1.44 -29.03
CA GLU A 464 2.37 0.12 -29.67
C GLU A 464 3.58 -0.09 -30.58
N PHE A 465 4.13 -1.31 -30.63
CA PHE A 465 5.12 -1.63 -31.66
C PHE A 465 4.48 -1.60 -33.06
N ILE A 466 5.26 -1.19 -34.07
CA ILE A 466 4.89 -1.34 -35.47
C ILE A 466 5.16 -2.78 -35.89
N THR A 467 4.18 -3.44 -36.52
CA THR A 467 4.22 -4.89 -36.76
C THR A 467 3.94 -5.25 -38.21
N ASN A 468 4.32 -6.46 -38.60
CA ASN A 468 3.92 -7.09 -39.87
C ASN A 468 2.85 -8.19 -39.67
N GLY A 469 2.07 -8.08 -38.59
CA GLY A 469 1.11 -9.11 -38.15
C GLY A 469 1.54 -9.75 -36.83
N SER A 470 2.48 -10.71 -36.87
CA SER A 470 2.90 -11.46 -35.68
C SER A 470 4.19 -10.96 -35.03
N SER A 471 5.00 -10.19 -35.77
CA SER A 471 6.31 -9.74 -35.34
C SER A 471 6.49 -8.24 -35.53
N THR A 472 7.27 -7.65 -34.66
CA THR A 472 7.63 -6.23 -34.68
C THR A 472 8.64 -5.94 -35.80
N LEU A 473 8.62 -4.70 -36.29
CA LEU A 473 9.50 -4.17 -37.35
C LEU A 473 10.54 -3.17 -36.78
N GLY A 474 10.79 -3.21 -35.47
CA GLY A 474 11.69 -2.30 -34.75
C GLY A 474 11.13 -0.89 -34.49
N GLY A 475 10.09 -0.48 -35.21
CA GLY A 475 9.42 0.81 -35.00
C GLY A 475 8.42 0.82 -33.85
N ILE A 476 8.13 2.02 -33.33
CA ILE A 476 7.13 2.26 -32.28
C ILE A 476 6.13 3.31 -32.79
N LYS A 477 4.84 3.02 -32.66
CA LYS A 477 3.73 3.95 -32.83
C LYS A 477 3.58 4.74 -31.54
N ARG A 478 3.98 6.01 -31.62
CA ARG A 478 4.14 6.94 -30.51
C ARG A 478 2.81 7.62 -30.18
N LEU A 479 2.08 7.07 -29.23
CA LEU A 479 0.77 7.52 -28.78
C LEU A 479 0.83 8.25 -27.44
N VAL A 480 1.70 7.78 -26.53
CA VAL A 480 1.92 8.30 -25.19
C VAL A 480 3.41 8.21 -24.86
N GLU A 481 4.18 9.28 -25.10
CA GLU A 481 5.62 9.27 -24.81
C GLU A 481 6.02 10.25 -23.70
N THR A 482 5.19 11.27 -23.47
CA THR A 482 5.57 12.44 -22.67
C THR A 482 4.53 12.73 -21.58
N PRO A 483 4.88 13.53 -20.55
CA PRO A 483 3.89 14.04 -19.59
C PRO A 483 2.68 14.71 -20.27
N PHE A 484 2.93 15.45 -21.37
CA PHE A 484 1.88 16.13 -22.13
C PHE A 484 0.97 15.16 -22.89
N ASP A 485 1.50 14.05 -23.39
CA ASP A 485 0.66 13.03 -24.00
C ASP A 485 -0.25 12.37 -22.97
N LYS A 486 0.28 12.05 -21.78
CA LYS A 486 -0.55 11.50 -20.70
C LYS A 486 -1.66 12.49 -20.34
N GLU A 487 -1.32 13.77 -20.16
CA GLU A 487 -2.28 14.82 -19.83
C GLU A 487 -3.35 14.98 -20.92
N ARG A 488 -2.95 14.95 -22.20
CA ARG A 488 -3.87 15.03 -23.33
C ARG A 488 -4.87 13.88 -23.31
N VAL A 489 -4.39 12.63 -23.15
CA VAL A 489 -5.26 11.44 -23.06
C VAL A 489 -6.21 11.56 -21.86
N MET A 490 -5.71 11.96 -20.69
CA MET A 490 -6.54 12.16 -19.50
C MET A 490 -7.64 13.21 -19.74
N LYS A 491 -7.30 14.36 -20.33
CA LYS A 491 -8.28 15.42 -20.66
C LYS A 491 -9.31 14.94 -21.68
N GLU A 492 -8.92 14.08 -22.63
CA GLU A 492 -9.86 13.43 -23.55
C GLU A 492 -10.84 12.51 -22.81
N LEU A 493 -10.35 11.67 -21.89
CA LEU A 493 -11.19 10.79 -21.06
C LEU A 493 -12.18 11.56 -20.19
N ILE A 494 -11.72 12.61 -19.50
CA ILE A 494 -12.58 13.47 -18.67
C ILE A 494 -13.69 14.09 -19.52
N ARG A 495 -13.35 14.69 -20.67
CA ARG A 495 -14.34 15.31 -21.58
C ARG A 495 -15.36 14.30 -22.10
N ASN A 496 -14.93 13.08 -22.42
CA ASN A 496 -15.81 12.03 -22.93
C ASN A 496 -16.77 11.52 -21.84
N ALA A 497 -16.33 11.51 -20.59
CA ALA A 497 -17.16 11.12 -19.45
C ALA A 497 -18.20 12.21 -19.12
N ASP A 498 -17.80 13.50 -19.14
CA ASP A 498 -18.61 14.67 -18.73
C ASP A 498 -19.92 14.83 -19.56
N GLY A 499 -19.99 14.20 -20.74
CA GLY A 499 -21.19 14.18 -21.58
C GLY A 499 -22.20 13.06 -21.32
N LEU A 500 -21.87 12.06 -20.50
CA LEU A 500 -22.63 10.80 -20.40
C LEU A 500 -23.12 10.45 -18.98
N LEU A 501 -22.45 10.93 -17.93
CA LEU A 501 -22.48 10.29 -16.60
C LEU A 501 -22.53 11.27 -15.40
N GLY A 502 -23.39 12.28 -15.41
CA GLY A 502 -23.56 13.18 -14.24
C GLY A 502 -22.26 13.88 -13.79
N PRO A 503 -22.17 14.40 -12.55
CA PRO A 503 -20.92 14.98 -12.05
C PRO A 503 -19.84 13.89 -11.92
N ILE A 504 -18.66 14.13 -12.50
CA ILE A 504 -17.54 13.18 -12.50
C ILE A 504 -16.42 13.66 -11.58
N ARG A 505 -15.83 12.72 -10.85
CA ARG A 505 -14.60 12.91 -10.08
C ARG A 505 -13.46 12.12 -10.69
N SER A 506 -12.42 12.83 -11.10
CA SER A 506 -11.20 12.24 -11.67
C SER A 506 -10.16 11.95 -10.59
N ILE A 507 -9.65 10.73 -10.57
CA ILE A 507 -8.53 10.32 -9.72
C ILE A 507 -7.38 9.92 -10.63
N PHE A 508 -6.18 10.40 -10.35
CA PHE A 508 -4.96 9.92 -10.99
C PHE A 508 -4.00 9.35 -9.95
N ILE A 509 -3.50 8.14 -10.17
CA ILE A 509 -2.50 7.47 -9.34
C ILE A 509 -1.22 7.29 -10.16
N GLY A 510 -0.10 7.83 -9.69
CA GLY A 510 1.19 7.69 -10.36
C GLY A 510 2.36 7.80 -9.39
N ASP A 511 3.58 7.49 -9.83
CA ASP A 511 4.78 7.53 -8.99
C ASP A 511 5.91 8.40 -9.56
N SER A 512 5.75 8.92 -10.78
CA SER A 512 6.87 9.47 -11.55
C SER A 512 6.70 10.94 -11.93
N VAL A 513 7.80 11.56 -12.39
CA VAL A 513 7.80 12.91 -12.95
C VAL A 513 6.90 13.00 -14.20
N SER A 514 6.78 11.89 -14.94
CA SER A 514 5.94 11.83 -16.14
C SER A 514 4.44 11.96 -15.85
N ASP A 515 4.04 11.79 -14.60
CA ASP A 515 2.65 11.80 -14.16
C ASP A 515 2.19 13.16 -13.63
N ILE A 516 3.12 14.09 -13.37
CA ILE A 516 2.84 15.34 -12.63
C ILE A 516 1.68 16.14 -13.23
N LEU A 517 1.62 16.25 -14.56
CA LEU A 517 0.53 16.99 -15.20
C LEU A 517 -0.82 16.31 -14.96
N CYS A 518 -0.91 15.00 -15.10
CA CYS A 518 -2.13 14.25 -14.81
C CYS A 518 -2.51 14.32 -13.33
N LEU A 519 -1.52 14.19 -12.44
CA LEU A 519 -1.69 14.30 -10.99
C LEU A 519 -2.27 15.66 -10.60
N LEU A 520 -1.77 16.75 -11.17
CA LEU A 520 -2.26 18.11 -10.91
C LEU A 520 -3.58 18.42 -11.64
N GLU A 521 -3.86 17.74 -12.75
CA GLU A 521 -5.09 17.91 -13.51
C GLU A 521 -6.30 17.25 -12.83
N ALA A 522 -6.08 16.12 -12.14
CA ALA A 522 -7.09 15.35 -11.42
C ALA A 522 -7.78 16.13 -10.30
N ASP A 523 -9.03 15.77 -9.98
CA ASP A 523 -9.68 16.22 -8.73
C ASP A 523 -8.92 15.68 -7.50
N LEU A 524 -8.39 14.47 -7.63
CA LEU A 524 -7.56 13.81 -6.63
C LEU A 524 -6.31 13.18 -7.27
N GLY A 525 -5.19 13.90 -7.20
CA GLY A 525 -3.88 13.37 -7.59
C GLY A 525 -3.20 12.64 -6.42
N ILE A 526 -2.91 11.35 -6.61
CA ILE A 526 -2.26 10.48 -5.64
C ILE A 526 -0.88 10.05 -6.15
N VAL A 527 0.16 10.47 -5.44
CA VAL A 527 1.52 9.98 -5.61
C VAL A 527 1.69 8.72 -4.76
N ILE A 528 1.94 7.56 -5.39
CA ILE A 528 2.19 6.31 -4.68
C ILE A 528 3.70 6.05 -4.53
N GLY A 529 4.10 5.56 -3.35
CA GLY A 529 5.48 5.20 -3.05
C GLY A 529 6.36 6.42 -2.77
N SER A 530 7.65 6.29 -3.03
CA SER A 530 8.64 7.34 -2.77
C SER A 530 9.64 7.43 -3.91
N ASN A 531 9.42 8.38 -4.81
CA ASN A 531 10.32 8.68 -5.91
C ASN A 531 11.12 9.96 -5.61
N PRO A 532 12.43 9.87 -5.31
CA PRO A 532 13.24 11.04 -4.96
C PRO A 532 13.31 12.09 -6.07
N ARG A 533 13.17 11.68 -7.34
CA ARG A 533 13.21 12.62 -8.47
C ARG A 533 11.91 13.41 -8.55
N LEU A 534 10.76 12.75 -8.39
CA LEU A 534 9.47 13.40 -8.27
C LEU A 534 9.44 14.38 -7.10
N GLN A 535 9.96 13.98 -5.93
CA GLN A 535 10.08 14.86 -4.76
C GLN A 535 10.91 16.11 -5.06
N ARG A 536 12.06 15.96 -5.71
CA ARG A 536 12.90 17.12 -6.11
C ARG A 536 12.17 18.05 -7.08
N VAL A 537 11.52 17.51 -8.10
CA VAL A 537 10.78 18.31 -9.10
C VAL A 537 9.62 19.04 -8.42
N THR A 538 8.83 18.34 -7.61
CA THR A 538 7.69 18.94 -6.90
C THR A 538 8.13 20.03 -5.92
N GLU A 539 9.19 19.80 -5.13
CA GLU A 539 9.78 20.80 -4.23
C GLU A 539 10.27 22.03 -4.99
N ALA A 540 11.00 21.83 -6.09
CA ALA A 540 11.56 22.91 -6.90
C ALA A 540 10.52 23.86 -7.50
N PHE A 541 9.34 23.35 -7.82
CA PHE A 541 8.26 24.14 -8.43
C PHE A 541 7.12 24.45 -7.45
N GLY A 542 7.32 24.25 -6.15
CA GLY A 542 6.33 24.61 -5.11
C GLY A 542 5.06 23.74 -5.12
N VAL A 543 5.13 22.50 -5.62
CA VAL A 543 4.07 21.50 -5.46
C VAL A 543 4.21 20.86 -4.09
N THR A 544 3.17 20.99 -3.26
CA THR A 544 3.11 20.41 -1.93
C THR A 544 2.70 18.94 -2.00
N LEU A 545 3.57 18.06 -1.50
CA LEU A 545 3.24 16.65 -1.26
C LEU A 545 2.70 16.48 0.16
N LEU A 546 1.42 16.10 0.28
CA LEU A 546 0.73 15.96 1.56
C LEU A 546 0.33 14.50 1.80
N PRO A 547 0.67 13.85 2.92
CA PRO A 547 0.17 12.51 3.22
C PRO A 547 -1.35 12.43 3.14
N LEU A 548 -1.89 11.45 2.41
CA LEU A 548 -3.34 11.31 2.20
C LEU A 548 -4.10 11.25 3.53
N TYR A 549 -3.61 10.45 4.47
CA TYR A 549 -4.19 10.38 5.81
C TYR A 549 -4.23 11.74 6.53
N LYS A 550 -3.17 12.54 6.45
CA LYS A 550 -3.15 13.91 7.00
C LYS A 550 -4.22 14.79 6.33
N GLY A 551 -4.36 14.68 5.02
CA GLY A 551 -5.43 15.33 4.26
C GLY A 551 -6.82 14.97 4.79
N VAL A 552 -7.10 13.67 4.96
CA VAL A 552 -8.36 13.17 5.50
C VAL A 552 -8.64 13.72 6.91
N VAL A 553 -7.64 13.65 7.81
CA VAL A 553 -7.77 14.17 9.18
C VAL A 553 -8.09 15.68 9.17
N SER A 554 -7.38 16.46 8.34
CA SER A 554 -7.58 17.90 8.21
C SER A 554 -8.98 18.25 7.69
N GLN A 555 -9.46 17.50 6.70
CA GLN A 555 -10.81 17.66 6.14
C GLN A 555 -11.89 17.36 7.18
N VAL A 556 -11.73 16.27 7.96
CA VAL A 556 -12.63 15.96 9.09
C VAL A 556 -12.63 17.06 10.14
N GLN A 557 -11.47 17.65 10.47
CA GLN A 557 -11.38 18.78 11.39
C GLN A 557 -12.16 20.01 10.92
N LEU A 558 -12.17 20.26 9.61
CA LEU A 558 -12.89 21.37 8.99
C LEU A 558 -14.39 21.08 8.79
N GLY A 559 -14.84 19.84 9.00
CA GLY A 559 -16.22 19.43 8.75
C GLY A 559 -16.58 19.39 7.25
N ASN A 560 -15.59 19.37 6.37
CA ASN A 560 -15.77 19.27 4.92
C ASN A 560 -15.00 18.04 4.42
N LEU A 561 -15.64 17.12 3.70
CA LEU A 561 -15.00 15.90 3.19
C LEU A 561 -14.76 15.92 1.68
N GLU A 562 -14.60 17.11 1.12
CA GLU A 562 -14.35 17.28 -0.30
C GLU A 562 -12.86 17.33 -0.63
N PHE A 563 -12.44 16.45 -1.53
CA PHE A 563 -11.17 16.53 -2.22
C PHE A 563 -11.45 17.14 -3.58
N THR A 564 -11.16 18.44 -3.71
CA THR A 564 -11.26 19.17 -4.97
C THR A 564 -9.88 19.40 -5.55
N LYS A 565 -9.83 19.57 -6.87
CA LYS A 565 -8.63 20.03 -7.57
C LYS A 565 -8.06 21.26 -6.88
N ASN A 566 -6.88 21.12 -6.29
CA ASN A 566 -6.17 22.19 -5.61
C ASN A 566 -4.87 22.47 -6.36
N ALA A 567 -4.67 23.72 -6.76
CA ALA A 567 -3.47 24.12 -7.47
C ALA A 567 -2.23 23.85 -6.60
N GLY A 568 -1.38 22.91 -7.04
CA GLY A 568 -0.10 22.62 -6.41
C GLY A 568 -0.16 21.78 -5.13
N ILE A 569 -1.23 21.02 -4.86
CA ILE A 569 -1.25 20.01 -3.78
C ILE A 569 -1.50 18.63 -4.36
N LEU A 570 -0.62 17.68 -4.05
CA LEU A 570 -0.77 16.26 -4.38
C LEU A 570 -0.75 15.43 -3.10
N TYR A 571 -1.52 14.34 -3.09
CA TYR A 571 -1.57 13.46 -1.92
C TYR A 571 -0.59 12.31 -2.06
N THR A 572 0.15 11.98 -1.00
CA THR A 572 1.08 10.85 -1.01
C THR A 572 0.52 9.67 -0.23
N VAL A 573 0.70 8.46 -0.76
CA VAL A 573 0.39 7.19 -0.08
C VAL A 573 1.59 6.25 -0.18
N ARG A 574 1.74 5.36 0.80
CA ARG A 574 2.86 4.41 0.79
C ARG A 574 2.63 3.21 -0.12
N ASP A 575 1.41 2.70 -0.13
CA ASP A 575 1.04 1.46 -0.79
C ASP A 575 -0.45 1.44 -1.16
N TRP A 576 -0.87 0.42 -1.91
CA TRP A 576 -2.25 0.28 -2.37
C TRP A 576 -3.26 -0.05 -1.26
N HIS A 577 -2.81 -0.53 -0.09
CA HIS A 577 -3.71 -0.79 1.04
C HIS A 577 -4.27 0.52 1.61
N GLU A 578 -3.45 1.58 1.64
CA GLU A 578 -3.87 2.92 2.03
C GLU A 578 -4.93 3.48 1.06
N ILE A 579 -4.70 3.31 -0.26
CA ILE A 579 -5.67 3.69 -1.30
C ILE A 579 -6.97 2.92 -1.13
N GLN A 580 -6.90 1.59 -0.92
CA GLN A 580 -8.07 0.74 -0.69
C GLN A 580 -8.87 1.20 0.54
N ALA A 581 -8.19 1.44 1.66
CA ALA A 581 -8.80 1.87 2.91
C ALA A 581 -9.56 3.20 2.74
N PHE A 582 -8.97 4.15 2.00
CA PHE A 582 -9.59 5.44 1.71
C PHE A 582 -10.74 5.34 0.69
N MET A 583 -10.56 4.60 -0.40
CA MET A 583 -11.44 4.64 -1.56
C MET A 583 -12.68 3.78 -1.40
N ILE A 584 -12.55 2.55 -0.88
CA ILE A 584 -13.58 1.52 -0.99
C ILE A 584 -13.94 0.79 0.32
N SER A 585 -13.21 1.01 1.40
CA SER A 585 -13.47 0.26 2.64
C SER A 585 -14.83 0.60 3.28
N ASN A 586 -15.65 -0.42 3.52
CA ASN A 586 -17.04 -0.32 4.01
C ASN A 586 -17.15 -0.09 5.53
N LEU A 587 -16.27 0.72 6.10
CA LEU A 587 -16.11 0.88 7.53
C LEU A 587 -17.36 1.53 8.14
N GLY A 588 -18.02 0.84 9.09
CA GLY A 588 -19.13 1.38 9.86
C GLY A 588 -20.51 1.43 9.18
N TYR A 589 -20.67 0.90 7.97
CA TYR A 589 -22.01 0.80 7.34
C TYR A 589 -22.61 -0.59 7.56
N SER A 590 -23.53 -0.70 8.52
CA SER A 590 -24.56 -1.74 8.44
C SER A 590 -25.46 -1.39 7.26
N ALA A 591 -25.68 -2.32 6.32
CA ALA A 591 -26.59 -2.16 5.18
C ALA A 591 -28.08 -2.03 5.58
N LYS A 592 -28.39 -1.56 6.79
CA LYS A 592 -29.74 -1.40 7.34
C LYS A 592 -29.81 -0.15 8.20
N THR A 593 -30.15 0.99 7.58
CA THR A 593 -31.35 1.80 7.88
C THR A 593 -31.25 3.14 7.14
N PRO A 594 -32.04 3.38 6.07
CA PRO A 594 -32.48 4.74 5.78
C PRO A 594 -33.45 5.20 6.88
N PRO A 595 -33.65 6.53 7.07
CA PRO A 595 -34.69 7.05 7.96
C PRO A 595 -36.09 6.54 7.61
#